data_AF-A0A2E8URD7-F1
#
_entry.id   AF-A0A2E8URD7-F1
#
_cell.length_a   1.000
_cell.length_b   1.000
_cell.length_c   1.000
_cell.angle_alpha   90.00
_cell.angle_beta   90.00
_cell.angle_gamma   90.00
#
_symmetry.space_group_name_H-M   'P 1'
#
loop_
_entity.id
_entity.type
_entity.pdbx_description
1 polymer ?
#
loop_
_entity_poly.entity_id
_entity_poly.type
_entity_poly.pdbx_seq_one_letter_code
_entity_poly.pdbx_strand_id
1 'polypeptide(L)'
;MVQDSNQIINSSDTKSPVELPSNVSVGELANILEISNVDVIKSLMRLGVMATVNETVEFDVAAKVAASFEIGVLKPKEKEESLAAKKTGIDSDLSDENALPRPPIVTILGHVDHGKTTLLDYIRGTKVVDSEAGGITQGIGAYQVEKSNSKITFIDTPGHAAFTQMRANGAQVTDIAIIVVAADDGVMPQTIEAIDHARAANVPLIIAMNKIDLEGSDVDKVYGQLAEHEVIVESYGGDTIAVPISALKGDGVDDLLENILLLSEIQELKANPNRLGIGVVIESKMDRQKGPVATILVRSGSVKNGDIIVAGNLRGKIKSMIDGFGRNIDLALPSTPIEILGLNGLPNSGDQFDVMKSEKDAKELLQTRERLSSQKKMNKSATTMDEVMRRVKQSGEHELSVIIKTGNSGSIDAVSRAVQQIFIEDVEIKIIHCSSGAITESDILLATASNAIILGFETNVESGARKKGAVENVTIRTYDIIYNLIDDVANSAKNLLEPEKISVVLGHANILEVFSRGKREKIAGVRVIDGLMKRSGRMRILRSGEEIFDGAITSMKHLKENVNELANNFEGGIMIDGFHDYEIGDVLEAYEIRQNK
;
A
#
# COMPACT_ATOMS: atom_id res chain seq x y z
N MET A 1 -83.94 23.76 -4.76
CA MET A 1 -84.10 25.17 -5.14
C MET A 1 -82.91 25.54 -6.01
N VAL A 2 -83.18 26.35 -7.02
CA VAL A 2 -82.44 26.54 -8.27
C VAL A 2 -81.54 27.78 -8.18
N GLN A 3 -80.30 27.66 -8.71
CA GLN A 3 -79.42 28.69 -9.33
C GLN A 3 -79.05 29.95 -8.52
N ASP A 4 -78.01 30.73 -8.78
CA ASP A 4 -76.75 30.72 -9.57
C ASP A 4 -76.04 32.00 -9.10
N SER A 5 -74.71 32.00 -8.90
CA SER A 5 -73.87 33.14 -9.34
C SER A 5 -72.38 32.78 -9.26
N ASN A 6 -71.79 32.68 -10.45
CA ASN A 6 -70.36 32.68 -10.75
C ASN A 6 -69.58 33.76 -10.00
N GLN A 7 -68.40 33.40 -9.49
CA GLN A 7 -67.19 34.19 -9.76
C GLN A 7 -66.03 33.26 -10.12
N ILE A 8 -65.65 33.38 -11.39
CA ILE A 8 -64.53 32.76 -12.07
C ILE A 8 -63.25 33.44 -11.56
N ILE A 9 -62.30 32.65 -11.07
CA ILE A 9 -60.88 33.01 -11.07
C ILE A 9 -60.15 31.90 -11.81
N ASN A 10 -59.96 32.13 -13.11
CA ASN A 10 -59.00 31.37 -13.90
C ASN A 10 -57.59 31.72 -13.44
N SER A 11 -56.83 30.72 -13.01
CA SER A 11 -55.36 30.72 -13.17
C SER A 11 -54.92 29.30 -13.55
N SER A 12 -55.04 29.02 -14.84
CA SER A 12 -54.34 27.95 -15.52
C SER A 12 -52.86 28.32 -15.64
N ASP A 13 -51.98 27.50 -15.06
CA ASP A 13 -50.68 27.08 -15.64
C ASP A 13 -49.87 26.29 -14.60
N THR A 14 -50.32 25.09 -14.25
CA THR A 14 -49.43 24.10 -13.64
C THR A 14 -48.84 23.25 -14.76
N LYS A 15 -47.59 23.54 -15.14
CA LYS A 15 -46.85 22.75 -16.13
C LYS A 15 -46.79 21.29 -15.68
N SER A 16 -47.11 20.36 -16.58
CA SER A 16 -47.02 18.91 -16.35
C SER A 16 -45.63 18.54 -15.83
N PRO A 17 -45.51 17.60 -14.88
CA PRO A 17 -44.22 17.25 -14.33
C PRO A 17 -43.31 16.62 -15.40
N VAL A 18 -42.04 17.05 -15.41
CA VAL A 18 -41.06 16.68 -16.44
C VAL A 18 -40.08 15.65 -15.89
N GLU A 19 -39.73 14.65 -16.69
CA GLU A 19 -38.71 13.65 -16.34
C GLU A 19 -37.30 14.21 -16.66
N LEU A 20 -36.43 14.27 -15.64
CA LEU A 20 -35.04 14.72 -15.81
C LEU A 20 -34.05 13.56 -15.66
N PRO A 21 -33.07 13.39 -16.56
CA PRO A 21 -32.01 12.39 -16.40
C PRO A 21 -31.11 12.71 -15.20
N SER A 22 -30.33 11.72 -14.75
CA SER A 22 -29.44 11.83 -13.57
C SER A 22 -28.40 12.94 -13.70
N ASN A 23 -27.91 13.19 -14.92
CA ASN A 23 -27.06 14.31 -15.29
C ASN A 23 -27.60 14.93 -16.58
N VAL A 24 -27.67 16.26 -16.64
CA VAL A 24 -28.21 17.00 -17.79
C VAL A 24 -27.34 18.23 -18.07
N SER A 25 -27.05 18.54 -19.33
CA SER A 25 -26.35 19.80 -19.63
C SER A 25 -27.25 21.01 -19.39
N VAL A 26 -26.68 22.17 -19.08
CA VAL A 26 -27.48 23.40 -18.86
C VAL A 26 -28.35 23.74 -20.07
N GLY A 27 -27.83 23.54 -21.29
CA GLY A 27 -28.60 23.72 -22.53
C GLY A 27 -29.73 22.71 -22.71
N GLU A 28 -29.52 21.44 -22.37
CA GLU A 28 -30.59 20.43 -22.41
C GLU A 28 -31.64 20.68 -21.32
N LEU A 29 -31.22 21.09 -20.12
CA LEU A 29 -32.12 21.43 -19.03
C LEU A 29 -33.02 22.62 -19.41
N ALA A 30 -32.45 23.63 -20.06
CA ALA A 30 -33.21 24.77 -20.59
C ALA A 30 -34.23 24.35 -21.65
N ASN A 31 -33.85 23.45 -22.56
CA ASN A 31 -34.77 22.89 -23.56
C ASN A 31 -35.88 22.06 -22.92
N ILE A 32 -35.56 21.22 -21.93
CA ILE A 32 -36.50 20.32 -21.25
C ILE A 32 -37.51 21.11 -20.40
N LEU A 33 -37.07 22.19 -19.75
CA LEU A 33 -37.94 23.07 -18.96
C LEU A 33 -38.67 24.12 -19.80
N GLU A 34 -38.33 24.24 -21.09
CA GLU A 34 -38.76 25.29 -22.02
C GLU A 34 -38.47 26.71 -21.49
N ILE A 35 -37.26 26.91 -20.96
CA ILE A 35 -36.79 28.17 -20.38
C ILE A 35 -35.54 28.63 -21.14
N SER A 36 -35.27 29.94 -21.16
CA SER A 36 -34.05 30.45 -21.79
C SER A 36 -32.79 29.97 -21.05
N ASN A 37 -31.73 29.64 -21.80
CA ASN A 37 -30.43 29.26 -21.21
C ASN A 37 -29.94 30.31 -20.19
N VAL A 38 -30.23 31.59 -20.44
CA VAL A 38 -29.82 32.71 -19.57
C VAL A 38 -30.51 32.65 -18.21
N ASP A 39 -31.79 32.28 -18.16
CA ASP A 39 -32.56 32.24 -16.92
C ASP A 39 -32.25 30.99 -16.07
N VAL A 40 -31.91 29.88 -16.74
CA VAL A 40 -31.38 28.67 -16.08
C VAL A 40 -30.02 28.98 -15.44
N ILE A 41 -29.11 29.64 -16.17
CA ILE A 41 -27.79 30.05 -15.64
C ILE A 41 -27.94 31.01 -14.45
N LYS A 42 -28.83 32.00 -14.53
CA LYS A 42 -29.10 32.92 -13.39
C LYS A 42 -29.60 32.17 -12.16
N SER A 43 -30.40 31.14 -12.34
CA SER A 43 -30.94 30.34 -11.24
C SER A 43 -29.87 29.44 -10.61
N LEU A 44 -29.00 28.85 -11.44
CA LEU A 44 -27.81 28.13 -10.97
C LEU A 44 -26.88 29.05 -10.17
N MET A 45 -26.66 30.28 -10.63
CA MET A 45 -25.86 31.28 -9.90
C MET A 45 -26.48 31.64 -8.54
N ARG A 46 -27.81 31.76 -8.44
CA ARG A 46 -28.49 31.98 -7.14
C ARG A 46 -28.32 30.82 -6.17
N LEU A 47 -28.14 29.61 -6.68
CA LEU A 47 -27.84 28.40 -5.91
C LEU A 47 -26.32 28.22 -5.62
N GLY A 48 -25.49 29.20 -6.02
CA GLY A 48 -24.03 29.18 -5.81
C GLY A 48 -23.26 28.34 -6.82
N VAL A 49 -23.90 27.87 -7.90
CA VAL A 49 -23.28 27.07 -8.96
C VAL A 49 -23.02 27.94 -10.18
N MET A 50 -21.76 28.18 -10.50
CA MET A 50 -21.37 28.84 -11.75
C MET A 50 -21.22 27.77 -12.83
N ALA A 51 -22.13 27.78 -13.82
CA ALA A 51 -22.12 26.82 -14.91
C ALA A 51 -22.29 27.49 -16.29
N THR A 52 -21.61 26.97 -17.31
CA THR A 52 -21.78 27.40 -18.72
C THR A 52 -22.79 26.52 -19.47
N VAL A 53 -23.25 26.95 -20.66
CA VAL A 53 -24.33 26.26 -21.42
C VAL A 53 -24.04 24.77 -21.69
N ASN A 54 -22.77 24.40 -21.84
CA ASN A 54 -22.33 23.04 -22.17
C ASN A 54 -21.93 22.21 -20.94
N GLU A 55 -21.95 22.81 -19.74
CA GLU A 55 -21.59 22.10 -18.51
C GLU A 55 -22.77 21.27 -18.00
N THR A 56 -22.45 20.12 -17.40
CA THR A 56 -23.42 19.16 -16.90
C THR A 56 -23.73 19.41 -15.43
N VAL A 57 -25.01 19.34 -15.10
CA VAL A 57 -25.55 19.56 -13.75
C VAL A 57 -26.21 18.27 -13.25
N GLU A 58 -25.99 17.94 -11.99
CA GLU A 58 -26.58 16.78 -11.32
C GLU A 58 -28.09 16.98 -11.07
N PHE A 59 -28.83 15.87 -11.01
CA PHE A 59 -30.28 15.84 -10.80
C PHE A 59 -30.74 16.70 -9.62
N ASP A 60 -30.05 16.66 -8.46
CA ASP A 60 -30.48 17.40 -7.27
C ASP A 60 -30.41 18.93 -7.46
N VAL A 61 -29.42 19.40 -8.21
CA VAL A 61 -29.28 20.83 -8.55
C VAL A 61 -30.27 21.20 -9.65
N ALA A 62 -30.42 20.36 -10.69
CA ALA A 62 -31.38 20.56 -11.76
C ALA A 62 -32.83 20.57 -11.25
N ALA A 63 -33.17 19.72 -10.27
CA ALA A 63 -34.47 19.67 -9.62
C ALA A 63 -34.77 20.93 -8.79
N LYS A 64 -33.76 21.49 -8.11
CA LYS A 64 -33.89 22.78 -7.40
C LYS A 64 -34.11 23.95 -8.37
N VAL A 65 -33.44 23.92 -9.52
CA VAL A 65 -33.66 24.92 -10.58
C VAL A 65 -35.08 24.79 -11.14
N ALA A 66 -35.53 23.58 -11.48
CA ALA A 66 -36.89 23.34 -11.96
C ALA A 66 -37.96 23.75 -10.92
N ALA A 67 -37.72 23.46 -9.63
CA ALA A 67 -38.59 23.89 -8.54
C ALA A 67 -38.67 25.42 -8.40
N SER A 68 -37.58 26.14 -8.71
CA SER A 68 -37.56 27.62 -8.71
C SER A 68 -38.46 28.24 -9.78
N PHE A 69 -38.85 27.45 -10.79
CA PHE A 69 -39.77 27.83 -11.86
C PHE A 69 -41.13 27.13 -11.74
N GLU A 70 -41.46 26.57 -10.57
CA GLU A 70 -42.73 25.88 -10.28
C GLU A 70 -42.99 24.64 -11.18
N ILE A 71 -41.94 24.05 -11.75
CA ILE A 71 -42.01 22.82 -12.54
C ILE A 71 -41.75 21.62 -11.63
N GLY A 72 -42.73 20.72 -11.52
CA GLY A 72 -42.55 19.45 -10.82
C GLY A 72 -41.61 18.52 -11.59
N VAL A 73 -40.65 17.91 -10.91
CA VAL A 73 -39.72 16.94 -11.52
C VAL A 73 -40.05 15.54 -11.06
N LEU A 74 -40.19 14.62 -12.01
CA LEU A 74 -40.26 13.19 -11.72
C LEU A 74 -38.85 12.61 -11.83
N LYS A 75 -38.35 12.00 -10.74
CA LYS A 75 -37.11 11.24 -10.77
C LYS A 75 -37.32 10.05 -11.71
N PRO A 76 -36.47 9.83 -12.72
CA PRO A 76 -36.61 8.67 -13.59
C PRO A 76 -36.54 7.45 -12.70
N LYS A 77 -37.54 6.58 -12.79
CA LYS A 77 -37.44 5.24 -12.19
C LYS A 77 -36.20 4.63 -12.80
N GLU A 78 -35.21 4.33 -11.97
CA GLU A 78 -34.00 3.57 -12.23
C GLU A 78 -34.35 2.16 -12.76
N LYS A 79 -34.93 2.09 -13.96
CA LYS A 79 -35.20 0.84 -14.66
C LYS A 79 -33.94 0.27 -15.29
N GLU A 80 -32.90 1.07 -15.50
CA GLU A 80 -31.61 0.58 -16.00
C GLU A 80 -30.65 0.16 -14.87
N GLU A 81 -30.67 0.82 -13.70
CA GLU A 81 -29.81 0.40 -12.58
C GLU A 81 -30.29 -0.91 -11.93
N SER A 82 -31.58 -1.21 -11.97
CA SER A 82 -32.13 -2.46 -11.42
C SER A 82 -31.97 -3.69 -12.34
N LEU A 83 -31.75 -3.48 -13.65
CA LEU A 83 -31.39 -4.56 -14.59
C LEU A 83 -29.87 -4.84 -14.58
N ALA A 84 -29.05 -3.81 -14.34
CA ALA A 84 -27.61 -3.97 -14.17
C ALA A 84 -27.26 -4.59 -12.81
N ALA A 85 -27.93 -4.19 -11.72
CA ALA A 85 -27.74 -4.78 -10.39
C ALA A 85 -28.19 -6.26 -10.31
N LYS A 86 -29.14 -6.68 -11.17
CA LYS A 86 -29.54 -8.09 -11.30
C LYS A 86 -28.60 -8.93 -12.18
N LYS A 87 -27.70 -8.31 -12.94
CA LYS A 87 -26.67 -8.99 -13.75
C LYS A 87 -25.28 -8.91 -13.14
N THR A 88 -25.04 -8.02 -12.18
CA THR A 88 -23.88 -8.09 -11.30
C THR A 88 -24.14 -9.16 -10.25
N GLY A 89 -23.28 -10.17 -10.19
CA GLY A 89 -23.36 -11.32 -9.28
C GLY A 89 -23.36 -10.96 -7.80
N ILE A 90 -24.47 -10.40 -7.32
CA ILE A 90 -24.81 -10.33 -5.91
C ILE A 90 -25.46 -11.66 -5.55
N ASP A 91 -24.88 -12.33 -4.56
CA ASP A 91 -25.31 -13.62 -4.03
C ASP A 91 -26.81 -13.65 -3.77
N SER A 92 -27.53 -14.35 -4.63
CA SER A 92 -28.78 -15.00 -4.26
C SER A 92 -28.52 -16.50 -4.14
N ASP A 93 -27.46 -16.90 -3.44
CA ASP A 93 -27.13 -18.32 -3.20
C ASP A 93 -28.23 -19.02 -2.39
N LEU A 94 -29.02 -18.27 -1.63
CA LEU A 94 -30.09 -18.79 -0.76
C LEU A 94 -31.46 -18.93 -1.44
N SER A 95 -31.65 -18.43 -2.68
CA SER A 95 -32.95 -18.49 -3.36
C SER A 95 -33.01 -19.51 -4.51
N ASP A 96 -31.94 -20.24 -4.74
CA ASP A 96 -31.87 -21.29 -5.76
C ASP A 96 -32.32 -22.63 -5.17
N GLU A 97 -33.39 -23.23 -5.70
CA GLU A 97 -33.86 -24.57 -5.31
C GLU A 97 -32.82 -25.69 -5.57
N ASN A 98 -31.75 -25.39 -6.32
CA ASN A 98 -30.67 -26.31 -6.67
C ASN A 98 -29.36 -26.07 -5.90
N ALA A 99 -29.40 -25.35 -4.77
CA ALA A 99 -28.22 -25.10 -3.96
C ALA A 99 -27.80 -26.39 -3.22
N LEU A 100 -26.55 -26.83 -3.43
CA LEU A 100 -25.96 -28.01 -2.80
C LEU A 100 -24.97 -27.60 -1.70
N PRO A 101 -24.74 -28.45 -0.68
CA PRO A 101 -23.68 -28.22 0.30
C PRO A 101 -22.33 -28.03 -0.40
N ARG A 102 -21.56 -27.03 0.03
CA ARG A 102 -20.23 -26.75 -0.52
C ARG A 102 -19.14 -26.85 0.54
N PRO A 103 -17.88 -27.16 0.14
CA PRO A 103 -16.73 -27.10 1.03
C PRO A 103 -16.57 -25.73 1.70
N PRO A 104 -16.24 -25.65 3.00
CA PRO A 104 -15.87 -24.40 3.64
C PRO A 104 -14.55 -23.86 3.08
N ILE A 105 -14.51 -22.55 2.89
CA ILE A 105 -13.30 -21.80 2.56
C ILE A 105 -12.74 -21.21 3.85
N VAL A 106 -11.53 -21.58 4.21
CA VAL A 106 -10.89 -21.30 5.48
C VAL A 106 -9.63 -20.49 5.26
N THR A 107 -9.50 -19.38 5.96
CA THR A 107 -8.27 -18.57 5.96
C THR A 107 -7.53 -18.79 7.27
N ILE A 108 -6.20 -18.83 7.22
CA ILE A 108 -5.36 -18.87 8.42
C ILE A 108 -4.67 -17.52 8.61
N LEU A 109 -4.93 -16.89 9.76
CA LEU A 109 -4.38 -15.61 10.19
C LEU A 109 -3.62 -15.75 11.51
N GLY A 110 -2.89 -14.71 11.89
CA GLY A 110 -2.12 -14.67 13.13
C GLY A 110 -0.79 -13.94 12.99
N HIS A 111 -0.06 -13.84 14.09
CA HIS A 111 1.25 -13.17 14.13
C HIS A 111 2.34 -13.97 13.41
N VAL A 112 3.43 -13.29 13.02
CA VAL A 112 4.65 -13.92 12.52
C VAL A 112 5.18 -14.92 13.58
N ASP A 113 5.76 -16.04 13.14
CA ASP A 113 6.32 -17.11 13.99
C ASP A 113 5.36 -17.84 14.94
N HIS A 114 4.05 -17.59 14.83
CA HIS A 114 3.03 -18.41 15.51
C HIS A 114 2.79 -19.77 14.84
N GLY A 115 3.51 -20.10 13.77
CA GLY A 115 3.47 -21.42 13.12
C GLY A 115 2.30 -21.64 12.16
N LYS A 116 1.76 -20.57 11.53
CA LYS A 116 0.73 -20.66 10.49
C LYS A 116 1.15 -21.55 9.32
N THR A 117 2.32 -21.27 8.75
CA THR A 117 2.87 -22.03 7.62
C THR A 117 3.20 -23.47 8.03
N THR A 118 3.68 -23.68 9.26
CA THR A 118 3.91 -25.03 9.81
C THR A 118 2.62 -25.84 9.92
N LEU A 119 1.52 -25.21 10.38
CA LEU A 119 0.20 -25.84 10.44
C LEU A 119 -0.29 -26.22 9.04
N LEU A 120 -0.17 -25.31 8.08
CA LEU A 120 -0.55 -25.57 6.69
C LEU A 120 0.32 -26.65 6.04
N ASP A 121 1.62 -26.69 6.31
CA ASP A 121 2.53 -27.73 5.84
C ASP A 121 2.14 -29.11 6.37
N TYR A 122 1.80 -29.19 7.65
CA TYR A 122 1.31 -30.42 8.27
C TYR A 122 0.00 -30.87 7.62
N ILE A 123 -0.98 -29.97 7.47
CA ILE A 123 -2.28 -30.25 6.84
C ILE A 123 -2.11 -30.67 5.36
N ARG A 124 -1.19 -30.04 4.64
CA ARG A 124 -0.90 -30.33 3.22
C ARG A 124 -0.05 -31.60 3.05
N GLY A 125 0.52 -32.15 4.12
CA GLY A 125 1.42 -33.32 4.08
C GLY A 125 2.73 -33.07 3.30
N THR A 126 3.12 -31.81 3.12
CA THR A 126 4.30 -31.39 2.33
C THR A 126 4.95 -30.19 3.01
N LYS A 127 6.30 -30.19 3.07
CA LYS A 127 7.06 -29.10 3.69
C LYS A 127 7.37 -27.99 2.68
N VAL A 128 6.69 -26.84 2.79
CA VAL A 128 7.00 -25.63 2.00
C VAL A 128 7.87 -24.65 2.78
N VAL A 129 7.82 -24.66 4.13
CA VAL A 129 8.69 -23.82 4.98
C VAL A 129 10.18 -23.99 4.66
N ASP A 130 10.61 -25.21 4.30
CA ASP A 130 12.00 -25.51 3.93
C ASP A 130 12.39 -25.02 2.51
N SER A 131 11.40 -24.66 1.68
CA SER A 131 11.58 -24.29 0.27
C SER A 131 11.42 -22.79 -0.01
N GLU A 132 10.75 -22.04 0.86
CA GLU A 132 10.57 -20.59 0.73
C GLU A 132 11.74 -19.81 1.36
N ALA A 133 12.17 -18.75 0.68
CA ALA A 133 13.29 -17.93 1.14
C ALA A 133 12.94 -17.23 2.46
N GLY A 134 13.73 -17.48 3.51
CA GLY A 134 13.52 -16.86 4.83
C GLY A 134 12.47 -17.54 5.70
N GLY A 135 11.91 -18.69 5.30
CA GLY A 135 11.00 -19.49 6.13
C GLY A 135 9.62 -18.85 6.39
N ILE A 136 9.19 -17.91 5.55
CA ILE A 136 7.91 -17.20 5.66
C ILE A 136 7.05 -17.38 4.41
N THR A 137 5.73 -17.49 4.57
CA THR A 137 4.78 -17.44 3.45
C THR A 137 4.75 -16.02 2.87
N GLN A 138 5.10 -15.87 1.59
CA GLN A 138 5.11 -14.56 0.91
C GLN A 138 4.04 -14.43 -0.20
N GLY A 139 3.59 -15.55 -0.79
CA GLY A 139 2.48 -15.59 -1.76
C GLY A 139 1.18 -16.11 -1.15
N ILE A 140 0.03 -15.85 -1.79
CA ILE A 140 -1.25 -16.43 -1.36
C ILE A 140 -1.41 -17.81 -2.01
N GLY A 141 -1.19 -18.86 -1.23
CA GLY A 141 -1.42 -20.24 -1.66
C GLY A 141 -2.84 -20.68 -1.34
N ALA A 142 -3.57 -21.25 -2.29
CA ALA A 142 -4.87 -21.86 -2.02
C ALA A 142 -4.90 -23.32 -2.46
N TYR A 143 -5.35 -24.20 -1.56
CA TYR A 143 -5.38 -25.64 -1.80
C TYR A 143 -6.58 -26.28 -1.09
N GLN A 144 -6.92 -27.51 -1.49
CA GLN A 144 -8.10 -28.21 -0.96
C GLN A 144 -7.71 -29.57 -0.40
N VAL A 145 -7.96 -29.80 0.88
CA VAL A 145 -7.72 -31.11 1.53
C VAL A 145 -9.01 -31.87 1.73
N GLU A 146 -8.90 -33.19 1.83
CA GLU A 146 -10.03 -34.08 2.04
C GLU A 146 -9.91 -34.75 3.41
N LYS A 147 -10.95 -34.61 4.24
CA LYS A 147 -11.06 -35.24 5.56
C LYS A 147 -12.45 -35.87 5.67
N SER A 148 -12.50 -37.18 5.96
CA SER A 148 -13.77 -37.91 6.18
C SER A 148 -14.80 -37.75 5.04
N ASN A 149 -14.35 -37.80 3.78
CA ASN A 149 -15.14 -37.56 2.55
C ASN A 149 -15.70 -36.12 2.38
N SER A 150 -15.33 -35.20 3.27
CA SER A 150 -15.61 -33.77 3.13
C SER A 150 -14.35 -33.04 2.71
N LYS A 151 -14.49 -31.99 1.89
CA LYS A 151 -13.36 -31.17 1.44
C LYS A 151 -13.30 -29.88 2.22
N ILE A 152 -12.10 -29.37 2.46
CA ILE A 152 -11.85 -28.08 3.11
C ILE A 152 -10.88 -27.32 2.23
N THR A 153 -11.21 -26.09 1.88
CA THR A 153 -10.35 -25.23 1.07
C THR A 153 -9.61 -24.27 1.98
N PHE A 154 -8.29 -24.32 1.98
CA PHE A 154 -7.44 -23.41 2.74
C PHE A 154 -6.91 -22.29 1.84
N ILE A 155 -6.93 -21.07 2.36
CA ILE A 155 -6.25 -19.91 1.82
C ILE A 155 -5.14 -19.53 2.82
N ASP A 156 -3.90 -19.69 2.38
CA ASP A 156 -2.72 -19.24 3.12
C ASP A 156 -2.48 -17.77 2.83
N THR A 157 -2.60 -16.91 3.85
CA THR A 157 -2.31 -15.49 3.71
C THR A 157 -1.02 -15.12 4.45
N PRO A 158 -0.16 -14.26 3.87
CA PRO A 158 1.04 -13.81 4.55
C PRO A 158 0.74 -13.12 5.89
N GLY A 159 1.53 -13.44 6.92
CA GLY A 159 1.33 -12.95 8.29
C GLY A 159 1.80 -11.52 8.57
N HIS A 160 2.56 -10.90 7.67
CA HIS A 160 3.23 -9.62 7.92
C HIS A 160 2.29 -8.43 7.73
N ALA A 161 2.43 -7.41 8.58
CA ALA A 161 1.71 -6.13 8.52
C ALA A 161 1.72 -5.40 7.15
N ALA A 162 2.72 -5.61 6.30
CA ALA A 162 2.75 -5.03 4.96
C ALA A 162 1.67 -5.61 4.03
N PHE A 163 1.15 -6.81 4.34
CA PHE A 163 0.16 -7.53 3.53
C PHE A 163 -1.27 -7.43 4.09
N THR A 164 -1.60 -6.38 4.86
CA THR A 164 -2.96 -6.15 5.40
C THR A 164 -4.05 -6.25 4.33
N GLN A 165 -3.79 -5.79 3.10
CA GLN A 165 -4.79 -5.85 2.03
C GLN A 165 -5.02 -7.28 1.52
N MET A 166 -3.97 -8.13 1.50
CA MET A 166 -4.13 -9.55 1.20
C MET A 166 -4.94 -10.25 2.28
N ARG A 167 -4.76 -9.90 3.56
CA ARG A 167 -5.56 -10.44 4.67
C ARG A 167 -7.01 -9.98 4.60
N ALA A 168 -7.26 -8.70 4.28
CA ALA A 168 -8.61 -8.18 4.10
C ALA A 168 -9.34 -8.89 2.94
N ASN A 169 -8.63 -9.11 1.82
CA ASN A 169 -9.17 -9.84 0.67
C ASN A 169 -9.40 -11.32 1.01
N GLY A 170 -8.49 -11.96 1.76
CA GLY A 170 -8.66 -13.33 2.25
C GLY A 170 -9.90 -13.45 3.15
N ALA A 171 -10.03 -12.57 4.14
CA ALA A 171 -11.13 -12.57 5.10
C ALA A 171 -12.50 -12.38 4.44
N GLN A 172 -12.64 -11.52 3.42
CA GLN A 172 -13.92 -11.32 2.72
C GLN A 172 -14.38 -12.52 1.90
N VAL A 173 -13.45 -13.42 1.56
CA VAL A 173 -13.68 -14.54 0.65
C VAL A 173 -13.95 -15.83 1.41
N THR A 174 -13.61 -15.86 2.70
CA THR A 174 -13.65 -17.05 3.54
C THR A 174 -14.92 -17.15 4.36
N ASP A 175 -15.36 -18.38 4.59
CA ASP A 175 -16.52 -18.71 5.40
C ASP A 175 -16.15 -18.80 6.89
N ILE A 176 -14.89 -19.19 7.17
CA ILE A 176 -14.34 -19.39 8.52
C ILE A 176 -12.91 -18.83 8.55
N ALA A 177 -12.54 -18.15 9.62
CA ALA A 177 -11.17 -17.68 9.85
C ALA A 177 -10.54 -18.37 11.06
N ILE A 178 -9.36 -18.95 10.88
CA ILE A 178 -8.55 -19.54 11.95
C ILE A 178 -7.51 -18.51 12.38
N ILE A 179 -7.49 -18.17 13.67
CA ILE A 179 -6.45 -17.32 14.26
C ILE A 179 -5.47 -18.21 15.01
N VAL A 180 -4.23 -18.27 14.53
CA VAL A 180 -3.15 -19.03 15.17
C VAL A 180 -2.46 -18.15 16.21
N VAL A 181 -2.52 -18.59 17.47
CA VAL A 181 -1.90 -17.90 18.61
C VAL A 181 -0.92 -18.86 19.25
N ALA A 182 0.34 -18.48 19.39
CA ALA A 182 1.30 -19.33 20.06
C ALA A 182 1.07 -19.28 21.58
N ALA A 183 1.03 -20.44 22.25
CA ALA A 183 0.72 -20.55 23.67
C ALA A 183 1.85 -20.03 24.59
N ASP A 184 3.07 -19.90 24.06
CA ASP A 184 4.24 -19.30 24.71
C ASP A 184 4.23 -17.76 24.63
N ASP A 185 3.87 -17.21 23.47
CA ASP A 185 3.89 -15.76 23.22
C ASP A 185 2.59 -15.06 23.66
N GLY A 186 1.44 -15.67 23.36
CA GLY A 186 0.10 -15.12 23.59
C GLY A 186 -0.39 -14.15 22.51
N VAL A 187 -1.34 -13.29 22.87
CA VAL A 187 -1.99 -12.37 21.91
C VAL A 187 -1.06 -11.19 21.59
N MET A 188 -0.75 -11.04 20.30
CA MET A 188 0.12 -10.00 19.76
C MET A 188 -0.65 -8.99 18.91
N PRO A 189 -0.10 -7.79 18.60
CA PRO A 189 -0.80 -6.77 17.83
C PRO A 189 -1.35 -7.23 16.46
N GLN A 190 -0.63 -8.10 15.75
CA GLN A 190 -1.11 -8.67 14.49
C GLN A 190 -2.25 -9.68 14.66
N THR A 191 -2.31 -10.34 15.83
CA THR A 191 -3.44 -11.21 16.20
C THR A 191 -4.69 -10.36 16.41
N ILE A 192 -4.57 -9.23 17.10
CA ILE A 192 -5.67 -8.28 17.31
C ILE A 192 -6.17 -7.76 15.96
N GLU A 193 -5.25 -7.33 15.08
CA GLU A 193 -5.59 -6.89 13.73
C GLU A 193 -6.34 -7.98 12.94
N ALA A 194 -5.91 -9.24 13.05
CA ALA A 194 -6.58 -10.36 12.38
C ALA A 194 -7.99 -10.62 12.93
N ILE A 195 -8.19 -10.51 14.25
CA ILE A 195 -9.50 -10.61 14.90
C ILE A 195 -10.42 -9.49 14.39
N ASP A 196 -9.92 -8.26 14.32
CA ASP A 196 -10.68 -7.11 13.85
C ASP A 196 -11.11 -7.25 12.38
N HIS A 197 -10.22 -7.75 11.50
CA HIS A 197 -10.55 -8.01 10.10
C HIS A 197 -11.64 -9.07 9.94
N ALA A 198 -11.54 -10.18 10.69
CA ALA A 198 -12.54 -11.25 10.65
C ALA A 198 -13.91 -10.77 11.16
N ARG A 199 -13.93 -9.99 12.25
CA ARG A 199 -15.15 -9.36 12.77
C ARG A 199 -15.76 -8.37 11.79
N ALA A 200 -14.94 -7.50 11.20
CA ALA A 200 -15.41 -6.54 10.20
C ALA A 200 -16.01 -7.23 8.95
N ALA A 201 -15.52 -8.44 8.63
CA ALA A 201 -16.05 -9.27 7.55
C ALA A 201 -17.25 -10.17 7.98
N ASN A 202 -17.66 -10.15 9.26
CA ASN A 202 -18.66 -11.06 9.84
C ASN A 202 -18.34 -12.55 9.61
N VAL A 203 -17.06 -12.91 9.70
CA VAL A 203 -16.59 -14.29 9.52
C VAL A 203 -16.40 -14.94 10.89
N PRO A 204 -17.02 -16.11 11.16
CA PRO A 204 -16.80 -16.84 12.39
C PRO A 204 -15.35 -17.25 12.62
N LEU A 205 -14.95 -17.20 13.88
CA LEU A 205 -13.58 -17.36 14.34
C LEU A 205 -13.37 -18.72 15.00
N ILE A 206 -12.26 -19.36 14.67
CA ILE A 206 -11.70 -20.49 15.41
C ILE A 206 -10.31 -20.09 15.89
N ILE A 207 -10.03 -20.24 17.18
CA ILE A 207 -8.70 -19.98 17.74
C ILE A 207 -7.91 -21.29 17.77
N ALA A 208 -6.78 -21.33 17.07
CA ALA A 208 -5.83 -22.44 17.12
C ALA A 208 -4.65 -22.04 18.01
N MET A 209 -4.58 -22.62 19.21
CA MET A 209 -3.49 -22.33 20.15
C MET A 209 -2.32 -23.26 19.87
N ASN A 210 -1.27 -22.74 19.24
CA ASN A 210 -0.15 -23.52 18.76
C ASN A 210 0.99 -23.62 19.78
N LYS A 211 1.92 -24.55 19.55
CA LYS A 211 3.12 -24.81 20.37
C LYS A 211 2.84 -25.30 21.80
N ILE A 212 1.77 -26.08 22.00
CA ILE A 212 1.47 -26.73 23.29
C ILE A 212 2.53 -27.75 23.72
N ASP A 213 3.44 -28.12 22.82
CA ASP A 213 4.54 -29.04 23.11
C ASP A 213 5.72 -28.39 23.85
N LEU A 214 5.75 -27.05 23.96
CA LEU A 214 6.77 -26.32 24.70
C LEU A 214 6.42 -26.23 26.19
N GLU A 215 7.43 -26.37 27.06
CA GLU A 215 7.28 -26.29 28.52
C GLU A 215 6.79 -24.92 29.02
N GLY A 216 6.96 -23.86 28.21
CA GLY A 216 6.48 -22.51 28.50
C GLY A 216 5.06 -22.20 28.02
N SER A 217 4.31 -23.18 27.53
CA SER A 217 2.94 -22.98 27.03
C SER A 217 1.95 -22.75 28.17
N ASP A 218 1.17 -21.67 28.08
CA ASP A 218 0.13 -21.33 29.05
C ASP A 218 -1.17 -20.95 28.33
N VAL A 219 -2.05 -21.95 28.19
CA VAL A 219 -3.34 -21.83 27.50
C VAL A 219 -4.30 -20.90 28.24
N ASP A 220 -4.32 -20.96 29.57
CA ASP A 220 -5.24 -20.16 30.39
C ASP A 220 -4.91 -18.67 30.31
N LYS A 221 -3.61 -18.34 30.25
CA LYS A 221 -3.16 -16.97 30.00
C LYS A 221 -3.66 -16.43 28.66
N VAL A 222 -3.59 -17.23 27.59
CA VAL A 222 -4.09 -16.83 26.26
C VAL A 222 -5.59 -16.59 26.27
N TYR A 223 -6.37 -17.43 26.97
CA TYR A 223 -7.81 -17.20 27.15
C TYR A 223 -8.13 -15.88 27.85
N GLY A 224 -7.39 -15.54 28.90
CA GLY A 224 -7.53 -14.24 29.57
C GLY A 224 -7.28 -13.07 28.61
N GLN A 225 -6.22 -13.13 27.80
CA GLN A 225 -5.88 -12.09 26.83
C GLN A 225 -6.90 -11.99 25.69
N LEU A 226 -7.44 -13.11 25.21
CA LEU A 226 -8.49 -13.11 24.18
C LEU A 226 -9.79 -12.47 24.70
N ALA A 227 -10.14 -12.72 25.96
CA ALA A 227 -11.31 -12.13 26.59
C ALA A 227 -11.21 -10.60 26.70
N GLU A 228 -10.00 -10.05 26.93
CA GLU A 228 -9.76 -8.59 26.89
C GLU A 228 -10.07 -7.96 25.53
N HIS A 229 -9.96 -8.75 24.47
CA HIS A 229 -10.29 -8.35 23.11
C HIS A 229 -11.70 -8.79 22.68
N GLU A 230 -12.60 -9.09 23.62
CA GLU A 230 -13.99 -9.52 23.37
C GLU A 230 -14.11 -10.87 22.63
N VAL A 231 -13.05 -11.69 22.62
CA VAL A 231 -13.10 -13.07 22.10
C VAL A 231 -13.28 -14.01 23.29
N ILE A 232 -14.52 -14.43 23.54
CA ILE A 232 -14.83 -15.33 24.66
C ILE A 232 -14.86 -16.76 24.13
N VAL A 233 -14.00 -17.61 24.69
CA VAL A 233 -13.92 -19.02 24.29
C VAL A 233 -15.06 -19.86 24.88
N GLU A 234 -15.46 -20.94 24.19
CA GLU A 234 -16.55 -21.83 24.61
C GLU A 234 -16.38 -22.38 26.03
N SER A 235 -15.14 -22.67 26.46
CA SER A 235 -14.85 -23.16 27.82
C SER A 235 -15.25 -22.18 28.93
N TYR A 236 -15.34 -20.88 28.60
CA TYR A 236 -15.78 -19.82 29.51
C TYR A 236 -17.22 -19.34 29.20
N GLY A 237 -17.97 -20.11 28.42
CA GLY A 237 -19.37 -19.82 28.05
C GLY A 237 -19.53 -18.85 26.89
N GLY A 238 -18.48 -18.65 26.08
CA GLY A 238 -18.54 -17.88 24.84
C GLY A 238 -18.96 -18.72 23.63
N ASP A 239 -18.83 -18.12 22.45
CA ASP A 239 -19.19 -18.66 21.13
C ASP A 239 -17.97 -19.04 20.27
N THR A 240 -16.77 -18.67 20.69
CA THR A 240 -15.54 -18.91 19.93
C THR A 240 -14.93 -20.26 20.28
N ILE A 241 -14.81 -21.15 19.30
CA ILE A 241 -14.14 -22.44 19.44
C ILE A 241 -12.64 -22.22 19.58
N ALA A 242 -12.03 -22.77 20.63
CA ALA A 242 -10.59 -22.72 20.83
C ALA A 242 -10.01 -24.14 20.92
N VAL A 243 -9.03 -24.44 20.07
CA VAL A 243 -8.42 -25.77 19.95
C VAL A 243 -6.93 -25.69 20.26
N PRO A 244 -6.43 -26.39 21.30
CA PRO A 244 -5.00 -26.53 21.55
C PRO A 244 -4.37 -27.48 20.51
N ILE A 245 -3.31 -27.03 19.84
CA ILE A 245 -2.62 -27.79 18.79
C ILE A 245 -1.09 -27.73 18.93
N SER A 246 -0.42 -28.76 18.43
CA SER A 246 1.01 -28.71 18.09
C SER A 246 1.17 -28.94 16.60
N ALA A 247 1.41 -27.87 15.83
CA ALA A 247 1.64 -27.96 14.39
C ALA A 247 2.87 -28.82 14.01
N LEU A 248 3.84 -28.95 14.93
CA LEU A 248 5.06 -29.74 14.70
C LEU A 248 4.82 -31.23 14.92
N LYS A 249 4.13 -31.60 16.01
CA LYS A 249 3.84 -33.01 16.34
C LYS A 249 2.59 -33.54 15.65
N GLY A 250 1.69 -32.65 15.24
CA GLY A 250 0.38 -32.98 14.70
C GLY A 250 -0.73 -33.14 15.75
N ASP A 251 -0.40 -32.97 17.04
CA ASP A 251 -1.37 -33.11 18.13
C ASP A 251 -2.48 -32.05 17.99
N GLY A 252 -3.75 -32.48 18.08
CA GLY A 252 -4.93 -31.60 18.01
C GLY A 252 -5.28 -31.06 16.61
N VAL A 253 -4.48 -31.32 15.57
CA VAL A 253 -4.78 -30.84 14.21
C VAL A 253 -6.01 -31.56 13.63
N ASP A 254 -6.19 -32.84 13.94
CA ASP A 254 -7.39 -33.58 13.53
C ASP A 254 -8.66 -33.01 14.19
N ASP A 255 -8.60 -32.68 15.48
CA ASP A 255 -9.70 -32.04 16.21
C ASP A 255 -10.01 -30.64 15.62
N LEU A 256 -8.99 -29.89 15.20
CA LEU A 256 -9.18 -28.62 14.51
C LEU A 256 -9.94 -28.80 13.19
N LEU A 257 -9.59 -29.81 12.39
CA LEU A 257 -10.29 -30.10 11.12
C LEU A 257 -11.74 -30.54 11.35
N GLU A 258 -12.01 -31.33 12.38
CA GLU A 258 -13.37 -31.73 12.74
C GLU A 258 -14.23 -30.54 13.18
N ASN A 259 -13.68 -29.63 13.99
CA ASN A 259 -14.37 -28.41 14.41
C ASN A 259 -14.69 -27.47 13.23
N ILE A 260 -13.79 -27.37 12.25
CA ILE A 260 -14.06 -26.61 11.00
C ILE A 260 -15.27 -27.20 10.26
N LEU A 261 -15.32 -28.53 10.12
CA LEU A 261 -16.42 -29.20 9.44
C LEU A 261 -17.74 -29.00 10.21
N LEU A 262 -17.71 -29.15 11.53
CA LEU A 262 -18.88 -28.92 12.39
C LEU A 262 -19.42 -27.49 12.23
N LEU A 263 -18.53 -26.48 12.28
CA LEU A 263 -18.93 -25.09 12.10
C LEU A 263 -19.51 -24.83 10.70
N SER A 264 -18.96 -25.47 9.67
CA SER A 264 -19.47 -25.36 8.31
C SER A 264 -20.88 -25.98 8.13
N GLU A 265 -21.19 -27.05 8.87
CA GLU A 265 -22.52 -27.66 8.89
C GLU A 265 -23.53 -26.74 9.57
N ILE A 266 -23.15 -26.10 10.69
CA ILE A 266 -23.98 -25.12 11.41
C ILE A 266 -24.27 -23.90 10.52
N GLN A 267 -23.30 -23.45 9.73
CA GLN A 267 -23.47 -22.33 8.78
C GLN A 267 -24.33 -22.68 7.56
N GLU A 268 -24.65 -23.95 7.33
CA GLU A 268 -25.37 -24.44 6.15
C GLU A 268 -24.81 -23.90 4.82
N LEU A 269 -23.49 -23.96 4.62
CA LEU A 269 -22.83 -23.44 3.43
C LEU A 269 -23.35 -24.12 2.15
N LYS A 270 -23.98 -23.34 1.27
CA LYS A 270 -24.57 -23.81 0.01
C LYS A 270 -24.05 -23.03 -1.19
N ALA A 271 -23.90 -23.70 -2.33
CA ALA A 271 -23.73 -23.08 -3.64
C ALA A 271 -24.39 -23.92 -4.73
N ASN A 272 -24.79 -23.28 -5.83
CA ASN A 272 -25.34 -23.97 -6.98
C ASN A 272 -24.21 -24.21 -8.01
N PRO A 273 -23.82 -25.47 -8.29
CA PRO A 273 -22.76 -25.77 -9.25
C PRO A 273 -23.21 -25.69 -10.72
N ASN A 274 -24.54 -25.66 -10.98
CA ASN A 274 -25.10 -25.73 -12.33
C ASN A 274 -25.15 -24.37 -13.05
N ARG A 275 -24.79 -23.28 -12.36
CA ARG A 275 -24.69 -21.94 -12.95
C ARG A 275 -23.29 -21.68 -13.51
N LEU A 276 -23.16 -20.58 -14.26
CA LEU A 276 -21.85 -20.09 -14.71
C LEU A 276 -20.99 -19.71 -13.49
N GLY A 277 -19.70 -20.04 -13.56
CA GLY A 277 -18.76 -19.74 -12.49
C GLY A 277 -18.68 -18.25 -12.17
N ILE A 278 -18.83 -17.92 -10.89
CA ILE A 278 -18.57 -16.61 -10.31
C ILE A 278 -17.58 -16.82 -9.17
N GLY A 279 -16.65 -15.89 -9.02
CA GLY A 279 -15.72 -15.95 -7.91
C GLY A 279 -14.80 -14.76 -7.84
N VAL A 280 -13.64 -14.97 -7.23
CA VAL A 280 -12.66 -13.91 -6.94
C VAL A 280 -11.27 -14.31 -7.40
N VAL A 281 -10.50 -13.32 -7.84
CA VAL A 281 -9.08 -13.46 -8.10
C VAL A 281 -8.33 -13.37 -6.78
N ILE A 282 -7.63 -14.44 -6.41
CA ILE A 282 -6.77 -14.45 -5.23
C ILE A 282 -5.47 -13.71 -5.58
N GLU A 283 -4.79 -14.18 -6.62
CA GLU A 283 -3.46 -13.70 -7.00
C GLU A 283 -3.27 -13.75 -8.51
N SER A 284 -2.43 -12.86 -9.04
CA SER A 284 -1.97 -12.94 -10.42
C SER A 284 -0.46 -12.74 -10.52
N LYS A 285 0.17 -13.49 -11.41
CA LYS A 285 1.62 -13.47 -11.65
C LYS A 285 1.93 -13.60 -13.15
N MET A 286 3.06 -13.04 -13.55
CA MET A 286 3.54 -13.14 -14.94
C MET A 286 4.54 -14.29 -15.07
N ASP A 287 4.14 -15.40 -15.68
CA ASP A 287 5.02 -16.54 -15.94
C ASP A 287 5.73 -16.39 -17.31
N ARG A 288 7.03 -16.67 -17.36
CA ARG A 288 7.85 -16.50 -18.57
C ARG A 288 7.48 -17.49 -19.69
N GLN A 289 7.03 -18.69 -19.35
CA GLN A 289 6.69 -19.74 -20.31
C GLN A 289 5.18 -19.76 -20.61
N LYS A 290 4.36 -19.56 -19.58
CA LYS A 290 2.90 -19.72 -19.68
C LYS A 290 2.15 -18.42 -19.96
N GLY A 291 2.78 -17.27 -19.80
CA GLY A 291 2.13 -15.97 -19.94
C GLY A 291 1.47 -15.50 -18.63
N PRO A 292 0.43 -14.64 -18.70
CA PRO A 292 -0.26 -14.17 -17.50
C PRO A 292 -1.06 -15.32 -16.87
N VAL A 293 -0.83 -15.51 -15.58
CA VAL A 293 -1.43 -16.57 -14.77
C VAL A 293 -2.20 -15.93 -13.63
N ALA A 294 -3.38 -16.46 -13.32
CA ALA A 294 -4.16 -16.00 -12.18
C ALA A 294 -4.68 -17.18 -11.37
N THR A 295 -4.48 -17.13 -10.06
CA THR A 295 -5.10 -18.02 -9.09
C THR A 295 -6.47 -17.44 -8.72
N ILE A 296 -7.53 -18.19 -8.99
CA ILE A 296 -8.91 -17.79 -8.74
C ILE A 296 -9.60 -18.79 -7.83
N LEU A 297 -10.57 -18.30 -7.05
CA LEU A 297 -11.43 -19.13 -6.23
C LEU A 297 -12.86 -19.06 -6.74
N VAL A 298 -13.42 -20.20 -7.11
CA VAL A 298 -14.82 -20.30 -7.53
C VAL A 298 -15.70 -20.19 -6.29
N ARG A 299 -16.56 -19.18 -6.20
CA ARG A 299 -17.53 -19.06 -5.08
C ARG A 299 -18.80 -19.83 -5.38
N SER A 300 -19.31 -19.70 -6.60
CA SER A 300 -20.56 -20.32 -7.04
C SER A 300 -20.51 -20.66 -8.52
N GLY A 301 -21.29 -21.65 -8.95
CA GLY A 301 -21.23 -22.20 -10.31
C GLY A 301 -20.03 -23.11 -10.57
N SER A 302 -19.83 -23.43 -11.85
CA SER A 302 -18.68 -24.23 -12.29
C SER A 302 -17.90 -23.53 -13.40
N VAL A 303 -16.60 -23.79 -13.43
CA VAL A 303 -15.66 -23.26 -14.42
C VAL A 303 -15.06 -24.42 -15.20
N LYS A 304 -15.03 -24.31 -16.54
CA LYS A 304 -14.52 -25.35 -17.44
C LYS A 304 -13.39 -24.83 -18.32
N ASN A 305 -12.54 -25.77 -18.77
CA ASN A 305 -11.56 -25.48 -19.81
C ASN A 305 -12.27 -25.01 -21.09
N GLY A 306 -11.84 -23.87 -21.64
CA GLY A 306 -12.44 -23.25 -22.81
C GLY A 306 -13.50 -22.18 -22.52
N ASP A 307 -13.90 -21.99 -21.26
CA ASP A 307 -14.84 -20.94 -20.89
C ASP A 307 -14.26 -19.53 -21.09
N ILE A 308 -15.15 -18.57 -21.34
CA ILE A 308 -14.79 -17.15 -21.45
C ILE A 308 -14.95 -16.53 -20.08
N ILE A 309 -13.89 -15.92 -19.58
CA ILE A 309 -13.85 -15.32 -18.25
C ILE A 309 -13.62 -13.81 -18.37
N VAL A 310 -14.34 -13.04 -17.54
CA VAL A 310 -14.13 -11.61 -17.36
C VAL A 310 -13.73 -11.37 -15.91
N ALA A 311 -12.48 -10.97 -15.67
CA ALA A 311 -11.96 -10.66 -14.35
C ALA A 311 -11.66 -9.16 -14.26
N GLY A 312 -12.39 -8.43 -13.43
CA GLY A 312 -12.30 -6.97 -13.37
C GLY A 312 -12.58 -6.32 -14.74
N ASN A 313 -11.56 -5.66 -15.30
CA ASN A 313 -11.61 -5.03 -16.63
C ASN A 313 -10.94 -5.87 -17.73
N LEU A 314 -10.53 -7.09 -17.41
CA LEU A 314 -9.85 -7.97 -18.35
C LEU A 314 -10.78 -9.09 -18.79
N ARG A 315 -10.57 -9.56 -20.03
CA ARG A 315 -11.21 -10.76 -20.57
C ARG A 315 -10.16 -11.74 -21.02
N GLY A 316 -10.52 -13.02 -21.03
CA GLY A 316 -9.72 -14.09 -21.57
C GLY A 316 -10.53 -15.34 -21.85
N LYS A 317 -9.89 -16.29 -22.50
CA LYS A 317 -10.44 -17.64 -22.67
C LYS A 317 -9.55 -18.60 -21.91
N ILE A 318 -10.14 -19.42 -21.05
CA ILE A 318 -9.41 -20.38 -20.23
C ILE A 318 -8.80 -21.43 -21.15
N LYS A 319 -7.46 -21.47 -21.21
CA LYS A 319 -6.70 -22.44 -22.01
C LYS A 319 -6.42 -23.72 -21.23
N SER A 320 -6.18 -23.58 -19.94
CA SER A 320 -5.85 -24.66 -19.02
C SER A 320 -6.14 -24.21 -17.59
N MET A 321 -6.56 -25.16 -16.77
CA MET A 321 -6.77 -25.01 -15.33
C MET A 321 -5.93 -26.04 -14.59
N ILE A 322 -5.30 -25.58 -13.51
CA ILE A 322 -4.44 -26.40 -12.64
C ILE A 322 -4.96 -26.24 -11.20
N ASP A 323 -5.05 -27.34 -10.46
CA ASP A 323 -5.44 -27.31 -9.04
C ASP A 323 -4.30 -26.84 -8.12
N GLY A 324 -4.59 -26.60 -6.83
CA GLY A 324 -3.60 -26.20 -5.83
C GLY A 324 -2.45 -27.21 -5.57
N PHE A 325 -2.52 -28.43 -6.12
CA PHE A 325 -1.44 -29.43 -6.06
C PHE A 325 -0.67 -29.56 -7.38
N GLY A 326 -0.95 -28.71 -8.36
CA GLY A 326 -0.27 -28.73 -9.66
C GLY A 326 -0.83 -29.74 -10.67
N ARG A 327 -2.01 -30.33 -10.42
CA ARG A 327 -2.66 -31.29 -11.33
C ARG A 327 -3.59 -30.56 -12.29
N ASN A 328 -3.56 -30.95 -13.56
CA ASN A 328 -4.49 -30.41 -14.56
C ASN A 328 -5.91 -30.91 -14.30
N ILE A 329 -6.88 -30.00 -14.36
CA ILE A 329 -8.30 -30.30 -14.18
C ILE A 329 -9.14 -29.68 -15.30
N ASP A 330 -10.24 -30.32 -15.65
CA ASP A 330 -11.15 -29.87 -16.73
C ASP A 330 -12.40 -29.15 -16.22
N LEU A 331 -12.76 -29.40 -14.95
CA LEU A 331 -13.93 -28.84 -14.29
C LEU A 331 -13.56 -28.44 -12.86
N ALA A 332 -13.81 -27.18 -12.52
CA ALA A 332 -13.74 -26.68 -11.16
C ALA A 332 -15.14 -26.45 -10.60
N LEU A 333 -15.38 -26.97 -9.40
CA LEU A 333 -16.63 -26.84 -8.66
C LEU A 333 -16.57 -25.64 -7.70
N PRO A 334 -17.69 -25.26 -7.07
CA PRO A 334 -17.69 -24.25 -6.02
C PRO A 334 -16.68 -24.57 -4.91
N SER A 335 -16.04 -23.52 -4.40
CA SER A 335 -14.99 -23.54 -3.38
C SER A 335 -13.68 -24.22 -3.81
N THR A 336 -13.49 -24.58 -5.08
CA THR A 336 -12.21 -25.09 -5.57
C THR A 336 -11.29 -23.93 -6.00
N PRO A 337 -10.06 -23.84 -5.46
CA PRO A 337 -9.04 -22.91 -5.94
C PRO A 337 -8.35 -23.47 -7.19
N ILE A 338 -8.24 -22.65 -8.24
CA ILE A 338 -7.64 -23.05 -9.51
C ILE A 338 -6.70 -21.97 -10.05
N GLU A 339 -5.58 -22.39 -10.61
CA GLU A 339 -4.69 -21.54 -11.41
C GLU A 339 -5.16 -21.59 -12.87
N ILE A 340 -5.49 -20.43 -13.44
CA ILE A 340 -5.98 -20.29 -14.81
C ILE A 340 -4.98 -19.61 -15.72
N LEU A 341 -4.96 -20.07 -16.97
CA LEU A 341 -4.15 -19.55 -18.06
C LEU A 341 -5.02 -19.02 -19.20
N GLY A 342 -4.63 -17.90 -19.80
CA GLY A 342 -5.29 -17.37 -21.00
C GLY A 342 -6.04 -16.05 -20.84
N LEU A 343 -5.78 -15.32 -19.76
CA LEU A 343 -6.18 -13.92 -19.64
C LEU A 343 -5.34 -13.03 -20.55
N ASN A 344 -5.90 -11.91 -21.01
CA ASN A 344 -5.18 -10.95 -21.86
C ASN A 344 -4.24 -10.02 -21.08
N GLY A 345 -4.16 -10.18 -19.75
CA GLY A 345 -3.35 -9.38 -18.85
C GLY A 345 -3.45 -9.91 -17.42
N LEU A 346 -2.85 -9.20 -16.47
CA LEU A 346 -2.89 -9.56 -15.05
C LEU A 346 -4.07 -8.85 -14.37
N PRO A 347 -5.07 -9.60 -13.85
CA PRO A 347 -6.14 -9.01 -13.05
C PRO A 347 -5.60 -8.58 -11.69
N ASN A 348 -6.30 -7.65 -11.02
CA ASN A 348 -5.90 -7.26 -9.66
C ASN A 348 -6.34 -8.33 -8.65
N SER A 349 -5.57 -8.51 -7.59
CA SER A 349 -5.99 -9.32 -6.44
C SER A 349 -7.26 -8.74 -5.81
N GLY A 350 -8.25 -9.61 -5.56
CA GLY A 350 -9.58 -9.24 -5.07
C GLY A 350 -10.58 -8.88 -6.17
N ASP A 351 -10.19 -8.81 -7.45
CA ASP A 351 -11.15 -8.59 -8.53
C ASP A 351 -12.15 -9.75 -8.60
N GLN A 352 -13.44 -9.42 -8.76
CA GLN A 352 -14.46 -10.42 -9.06
C GLN A 352 -14.32 -10.89 -10.51
N PHE A 353 -14.56 -12.18 -10.72
CA PHE A 353 -14.64 -12.76 -12.05
C PHE A 353 -16.02 -13.37 -12.34
N ASP A 354 -16.42 -13.27 -13.60
CA ASP A 354 -17.65 -13.83 -14.14
C ASP A 354 -17.32 -14.68 -15.37
N VAL A 355 -17.83 -15.92 -15.39
CA VAL A 355 -17.82 -16.76 -16.58
C VAL A 355 -19.00 -16.39 -17.47
N MET A 356 -18.73 -16.20 -18.76
CA MET A 356 -19.68 -15.72 -19.75
C MET A 356 -19.92 -16.79 -20.82
N LYS A 357 -21.16 -16.83 -21.35
CA LYS A 357 -21.54 -17.78 -22.41
C LYS A 357 -20.98 -17.39 -23.78
N SER A 358 -20.74 -16.10 -24.02
CA SER A 358 -20.36 -15.55 -25.31
C SER A 358 -19.38 -14.39 -25.17
N GLU A 359 -18.48 -14.25 -26.15
CA GLU A 359 -17.53 -13.13 -26.20
C GLU A 359 -18.22 -11.78 -26.36
N LYS A 360 -19.42 -11.78 -26.97
CA LYS A 360 -20.22 -10.56 -27.14
C LYS A 360 -20.69 -10.02 -25.80
N ASP A 361 -21.21 -10.90 -24.95
CA ASP A 361 -21.72 -10.55 -23.61
C ASP A 361 -20.57 -10.07 -22.72
N ALA A 362 -19.39 -10.71 -22.82
CA ALA A 362 -18.19 -10.28 -22.13
C ALA A 362 -17.75 -8.86 -22.53
N LYS A 363 -17.85 -8.53 -23.83
CA LYS A 363 -17.49 -7.18 -24.33
C LYS A 363 -18.47 -6.11 -23.85
N GLU A 364 -19.76 -6.41 -23.85
CA GLU A 364 -20.80 -5.50 -23.36
C GLU A 364 -20.59 -5.18 -21.87
N LEU A 365 -20.33 -6.20 -21.05
CA LEU A 365 -20.07 -6.05 -19.62
C LEU A 365 -18.85 -5.15 -19.35
N LEU A 366 -17.77 -5.35 -20.09
CA LEU A 366 -16.56 -4.51 -19.98
C LEU A 366 -16.83 -3.05 -20.34
N GLN A 367 -17.58 -2.79 -21.42
CA GLN A 367 -17.94 -1.41 -21.80
C GLN A 367 -18.75 -0.72 -20.70
N THR A 368 -19.66 -1.45 -20.05
CA THR A 368 -20.41 -0.93 -18.90
C THR A 368 -19.49 -0.63 -17.72
N ARG A 369 -18.58 -1.55 -17.36
CA ARG A 369 -17.61 -1.34 -16.27
C ARG A 369 -16.67 -0.14 -16.54
N GLU A 370 -16.17 -0.01 -17.76
CA GLU A 370 -15.31 1.11 -18.17
C GLU A 370 -16.04 2.45 -18.06
N ARG A 371 -17.29 2.52 -18.52
CA ARG A 371 -18.12 3.74 -18.42
C ARG A 371 -18.34 4.16 -16.97
N LEU A 372 -18.68 3.21 -16.09
CA LEU A 372 -18.87 3.45 -14.65
C LEU A 372 -17.57 3.87 -13.96
N SER A 373 -16.45 3.24 -14.31
CA SER A 373 -15.14 3.59 -13.73
C SER A 373 -14.67 4.99 -14.15
N SER A 374 -14.97 5.40 -15.39
CA SER A 374 -14.62 6.71 -15.93
C SER A 374 -15.43 7.82 -15.26
N GLN A 375 -16.72 7.59 -15.00
CA GLN A 375 -17.56 8.50 -14.22
C GLN A 375 -17.07 8.64 -12.77
N LYS A 376 -16.69 7.55 -12.10
CA LYS A 376 -16.13 7.60 -10.74
C LYS A 376 -14.79 8.35 -10.67
N LYS A 377 -13.94 8.23 -11.71
CA LYS A 377 -12.66 8.96 -11.79
C LYS A 377 -12.86 10.46 -12.02
N MET A 378 -13.85 10.87 -12.83
CA MET A 378 -14.21 12.28 -13.02
C MET A 378 -14.71 12.94 -11.73
N ASN A 379 -15.40 12.20 -10.85
CA ASN A 379 -15.87 12.74 -9.57
C ASN A 379 -14.76 12.80 -8.50
N LYS A 380 -13.68 12.01 -8.64
CA LYS A 380 -12.52 12.01 -7.73
C LYS A 380 -11.45 13.04 -8.09
N SER A 381 -11.50 13.68 -9.26
CA SER A 381 -10.50 14.68 -9.68
C SER A 381 -10.73 16.08 -9.10
N ALA A 382 -11.59 16.22 -8.09
CA ALA A 382 -11.60 17.40 -7.22
C ALA A 382 -10.41 17.32 -6.24
N THR A 383 -9.19 17.33 -6.79
CA THR A 383 -7.94 17.51 -6.04
C THR A 383 -8.07 18.84 -5.29
N THR A 384 -8.17 18.78 -3.97
CA THR A 384 -8.25 19.97 -3.12
C THR A 384 -6.95 20.74 -3.21
N MET A 385 -7.03 22.07 -3.22
CA MET A 385 -5.86 22.96 -3.22
C MET A 385 -4.87 22.64 -2.08
N ASP A 386 -5.33 22.01 -1.00
CA ASP A 386 -4.52 21.52 0.11
C ASP A 386 -3.54 20.39 -0.27
N GLU A 387 -3.91 19.49 -1.19
CA GLU A 387 -2.99 18.44 -1.69
C GLU A 387 -1.89 19.04 -2.58
N VAL A 388 -2.23 20.04 -3.38
CA VAL A 388 -1.25 20.79 -4.20
C VAL A 388 -0.31 21.59 -3.30
N MET A 389 -0.84 22.24 -2.25
CA MET A 389 -0.04 23.02 -1.30
C MET A 389 0.86 22.13 -0.43
N ARG A 390 0.45 20.89 -0.12
CA ARG A 390 1.30 19.89 0.55
C ARG A 390 2.48 19.46 -0.33
N ARG A 391 2.23 19.16 -1.62
CA ARG A 391 3.30 18.80 -2.57
C ARG A 391 4.34 19.90 -2.77
N VAL A 392 3.94 21.16 -2.68
CA VAL A 392 4.86 22.31 -2.82
C VAL A 392 5.62 22.62 -1.53
N LYS A 393 5.11 22.23 -0.36
CA LYS A 393 5.77 22.45 0.94
C LYS A 393 6.64 21.29 1.42
N GLN A 394 6.57 20.12 0.77
CA GLN A 394 7.24 18.89 1.19
C GLN A 394 8.41 18.47 0.29
N SER A 395 8.97 19.36 -0.53
CA SER A 395 10.27 19.05 -1.15
C SER A 395 11.32 19.01 -0.05
N GLY A 396 11.62 17.82 0.46
CA GLY A 396 12.82 17.59 1.25
C GLY A 396 14.04 18.05 0.46
N GLU A 397 15.10 18.50 1.14
CA GLU A 397 16.33 18.93 0.45
C GLU A 397 16.96 17.78 -0.37
N HIS A 398 16.62 16.53 -0.04
CA HIS A 398 17.06 15.33 -0.74
C HIS A 398 15.89 14.42 -1.17
N GLU A 399 15.88 14.02 -2.44
CA GLU A 399 14.87 13.12 -3.04
C GLU A 399 15.53 11.79 -3.41
N LEU A 400 15.04 10.68 -2.85
CA LEU A 400 15.41 9.32 -3.27
C LEU A 400 14.33 8.76 -4.20
N SER A 401 14.63 8.73 -5.49
CA SER A 401 13.75 8.15 -6.50
C SER A 401 13.91 6.63 -6.61
N VAL A 402 12.80 5.90 -6.53
CA VAL A 402 12.75 4.44 -6.55
C VAL A 402 11.77 3.92 -7.60
N ILE A 403 12.19 2.88 -8.32
CA ILE A 403 11.34 2.07 -9.20
C ILE A 403 11.23 0.68 -8.59
N ILE A 404 10.00 0.20 -8.40
CA ILE A 404 9.73 -1.07 -7.73
C ILE A 404 9.20 -2.08 -8.74
N LYS A 405 9.83 -3.26 -8.81
CA LYS A 405 9.37 -4.40 -9.59
C LYS A 405 9.09 -5.57 -8.67
N THR A 406 7.89 -6.15 -8.73
CA THR A 406 7.54 -7.32 -7.91
C THR A 406 7.34 -8.56 -8.77
N GLY A 407 7.54 -9.75 -8.22
CA GLY A 407 7.18 -11.01 -8.91
C GLY A 407 5.67 -11.11 -9.14
N ASN A 408 4.90 -10.77 -8.10
CA ASN A 408 3.45 -10.96 -8.05
C ASN A 408 2.72 -9.61 -7.94
N SER A 409 1.51 -9.52 -8.49
CA SER A 409 0.73 -8.28 -8.50
C SER A 409 0.27 -7.88 -7.09
N GLY A 410 -0.06 -8.85 -6.23
CA GLY A 410 -0.50 -8.59 -4.87
C GLY A 410 0.61 -7.95 -4.00
N SER A 411 1.87 -8.26 -4.27
CA SER A 411 3.02 -7.73 -3.53
C SER A 411 3.32 -6.25 -3.87
N ILE A 412 2.77 -5.72 -4.98
CA ILE A 412 2.96 -4.32 -5.39
C ILE A 412 2.50 -3.37 -4.29
N ASP A 413 1.25 -3.54 -3.85
CA ASP A 413 0.64 -2.63 -2.87
C ASP A 413 1.33 -2.75 -1.51
N ALA A 414 1.73 -3.97 -1.13
CA ALA A 414 2.42 -4.24 0.12
C ALA A 414 3.81 -3.58 0.15
N VAL A 415 4.63 -3.79 -0.88
CA VAL A 415 5.98 -3.21 -0.97
C VAL A 415 5.90 -1.69 -1.12
N SER A 416 4.98 -1.18 -1.95
CA SER A 416 4.79 0.26 -2.15
C SER A 416 4.43 0.97 -0.84
N ARG A 417 3.47 0.44 -0.08
CA ARG A 417 3.11 0.99 1.23
C ARG A 417 4.24 0.87 2.23
N ALA A 418 4.93 -0.26 2.27
CA ALA A 418 6.05 -0.44 3.20
C ALA A 418 7.16 0.58 2.94
N VAL A 419 7.50 0.84 1.67
CA VAL A 419 8.47 1.86 1.29
C VAL A 419 7.96 3.28 1.62
N GLN A 420 6.68 3.56 1.43
CA GLN A 420 6.08 4.86 1.79
C GLN A 420 5.98 5.11 3.30
N GLN A 421 5.92 4.06 4.12
CA GLN A 421 5.93 4.16 5.58
C GLN A 421 7.31 4.48 6.15
N ILE A 422 8.39 4.33 5.36
CA ILE A 422 9.73 4.73 5.76
C ILE A 422 9.77 6.25 5.87
N PHE A 423 9.84 6.74 7.10
CA PHE A 423 10.02 8.15 7.38
C PHE A 423 11.44 8.38 7.88
N ILE A 424 12.19 9.20 7.16
CA ILE A 424 13.52 9.68 7.54
C ILE A 424 13.48 11.19 7.44
N GLU A 425 13.95 11.88 8.49
CA GLU A 425 14.05 13.34 8.49
C GLU A 425 14.94 13.79 7.30
N ASP A 426 14.50 14.83 6.60
CA ASP A 426 15.21 15.48 5.48
C ASP A 426 15.39 14.68 4.16
N VAL A 427 14.81 13.47 4.04
CA VAL A 427 14.79 12.69 2.78
C VAL A 427 13.38 12.28 2.37
N GLU A 428 12.97 12.67 1.16
CA GLU A 428 11.70 12.23 0.56
C GLU A 428 11.94 11.00 -0.34
N ILE A 429 11.27 9.88 -0.04
CA ILE A 429 11.31 8.67 -0.87
C ILE A 429 10.15 8.70 -1.87
N LYS A 430 10.46 8.76 -3.16
CA LYS A 430 9.45 8.86 -4.22
C LYS A 430 9.44 7.65 -5.12
N ILE A 431 8.28 6.99 -5.17
CA ILE A 431 8.03 5.87 -6.06
C ILE A 431 7.62 6.41 -7.44
N ILE A 432 8.51 6.32 -8.42
CA ILE A 432 8.27 6.79 -9.79
C ILE A 432 7.36 5.83 -10.55
N HIS A 433 7.65 4.54 -10.41
CA HIS A 433 6.92 3.49 -11.10
C HIS A 433 6.93 2.21 -10.28
N CYS A 434 5.78 1.54 -10.24
CA CYS A 434 5.65 0.22 -9.66
C CYS A 434 4.88 -0.70 -10.60
N SER A 435 5.43 -1.88 -10.87
CA SER A 435 4.77 -2.90 -11.70
C SER A 435 5.23 -4.31 -11.34
N SER A 436 4.44 -5.31 -11.72
CA SER A 436 4.81 -6.72 -11.57
C SER A 436 5.53 -7.25 -12.82
N GLY A 437 6.44 -8.20 -12.62
CA GLY A 437 7.21 -8.87 -13.67
C GLY A 437 8.72 -8.70 -13.53
N ALA A 438 9.45 -9.30 -14.47
CA ALA A 438 10.92 -9.21 -14.54
C ALA A 438 11.39 -7.78 -14.83
N ILE A 439 12.60 -7.45 -14.40
CA ILE A 439 13.23 -6.15 -14.68
C ILE A 439 13.75 -6.15 -16.13
N THR A 440 13.21 -5.23 -16.94
CA THR A 440 13.45 -5.12 -18.39
C THR A 440 14.36 -3.94 -18.75
N GLU A 441 14.82 -3.87 -20.01
CA GLU A 441 15.62 -2.74 -20.50
C GLU A 441 14.87 -1.40 -20.49
N SER A 442 13.54 -1.43 -20.59
CA SER A 442 12.70 -0.24 -20.50
C SER A 442 12.73 0.35 -19.09
N ASP A 443 12.81 -0.50 -18.08
CA ASP A 443 12.90 -0.07 -16.68
C ASP A 443 14.26 0.58 -16.39
N ILE A 444 15.34 0.05 -16.99
CA ILE A 444 16.67 0.66 -16.94
C ILE A 444 16.65 2.05 -17.56
N LEU A 445 16.01 2.22 -18.72
CA LEU A 445 15.94 3.51 -19.40
C LEU A 445 15.16 4.55 -18.56
N LEU A 446 14.06 4.12 -17.94
CA LEU A 446 13.29 4.97 -17.03
C LEU A 446 14.12 5.37 -15.80
N ALA A 447 14.85 4.42 -15.23
CA ALA A 447 15.74 4.67 -14.10
C ALA A 447 16.85 5.67 -14.43
N THR A 448 17.48 5.55 -15.60
CA THR A 448 18.49 6.51 -16.08
C THR A 448 17.88 7.90 -16.27
N ALA A 449 16.70 8.00 -16.89
CA ALA A 449 16.05 9.28 -17.17
C ALA A 449 15.60 10.01 -15.89
N SER A 450 15.27 9.26 -14.83
CA SER A 450 14.77 9.82 -13.57
C SER A 450 15.75 9.72 -12.41
N ASN A 451 17.00 9.31 -12.67
CA ASN A 451 18.03 9.05 -11.66
C ASN A 451 17.53 8.19 -10.48
N ALA A 452 16.78 7.13 -10.80
CA ALA A 452 16.14 6.27 -9.82
C ALA A 452 16.91 4.96 -9.60
N ILE A 453 16.85 4.42 -8.39
CA ILE A 453 17.31 3.05 -8.13
C ILE A 453 16.19 2.05 -8.43
N ILE A 454 16.55 0.87 -8.93
CA ILE A 454 15.59 -0.20 -9.21
C ILE A 454 15.63 -1.23 -8.08
N LEU A 455 14.48 -1.46 -7.46
CA LEU A 455 14.25 -2.46 -6.42
C LEU A 455 13.40 -3.59 -6.99
N GLY A 456 13.96 -4.79 -7.06
CA GLY A 456 13.25 -6.01 -7.41
C GLY A 456 12.87 -6.80 -6.15
N PHE A 457 11.59 -7.10 -5.96
CA PHE A 457 11.10 -7.99 -4.92
C PHE A 457 10.56 -9.28 -5.54
N GLU A 458 11.13 -10.43 -5.19
CA GLU A 458 10.76 -11.76 -5.75
C GLU A 458 10.77 -11.80 -7.29
N THR A 459 11.68 -11.03 -7.90
CA THR A 459 11.74 -10.89 -9.35
C THR A 459 13.17 -10.98 -9.85
N ASN A 460 13.29 -11.42 -11.11
CA ASN A 460 14.57 -11.63 -11.77
C ASN A 460 14.90 -10.47 -12.71
N VAL A 461 16.19 -10.23 -12.90
CA VAL A 461 16.70 -9.26 -13.87
C VAL A 461 16.97 -9.95 -15.20
N GLU A 462 16.44 -9.42 -16.30
CA GLU A 462 16.74 -9.96 -17.62
C GLU A 462 18.20 -9.73 -18.03
N SER A 463 18.74 -10.63 -18.86
CA SER A 463 20.14 -10.54 -19.31
C SER A 463 20.43 -9.25 -20.09
N GLY A 464 19.45 -8.74 -20.84
CA GLY A 464 19.53 -7.44 -21.53
C GLY A 464 19.59 -6.28 -20.54
N ALA A 465 18.67 -6.27 -19.57
CA ALA A 465 18.61 -5.25 -18.52
C ALA A 465 19.89 -5.21 -17.67
N ARG A 466 20.46 -6.37 -17.29
CA ARG A 466 21.71 -6.42 -16.51
C ARG A 466 22.90 -5.83 -17.27
N LYS A 467 23.03 -6.13 -18.57
CA LYS A 467 24.10 -5.56 -19.41
C LYS A 467 23.95 -4.05 -19.56
N LYS A 468 22.72 -3.59 -19.83
CA LYS A 468 22.43 -2.16 -20.01
C LYS A 468 22.59 -1.38 -18.71
N GLY A 469 22.15 -1.92 -17.58
CA GLY A 469 22.33 -1.31 -16.27
C GLY A 469 23.80 -1.10 -15.90
N ALA A 470 24.68 -2.04 -16.28
CA ALA A 470 26.13 -1.89 -16.07
C ALA A 470 26.76 -0.81 -16.96
N VAL A 471 26.22 -0.57 -18.16
CA VAL A 471 26.70 0.49 -19.06
C VAL A 471 26.22 1.86 -18.60
N GLU A 472 24.96 1.96 -18.20
CA GLU A 472 24.30 3.21 -17.78
C GLU A 472 24.52 3.54 -16.29
N ASN A 473 25.29 2.72 -15.55
CA ASN A 473 25.53 2.83 -14.10
C ASN A 473 24.25 2.90 -13.25
N VAL A 474 23.18 2.19 -13.65
CA VAL A 474 21.95 2.11 -12.88
C VAL A 474 22.10 1.06 -11.77
N THR A 475 21.79 1.46 -10.53
CA THR A 475 21.81 0.54 -9.39
C THR A 475 20.57 -0.34 -9.41
N ILE A 476 20.77 -1.65 -9.54
CA ILE A 476 19.71 -2.67 -9.49
C ILE A 476 19.95 -3.52 -8.25
N ARG A 477 18.95 -3.61 -7.38
CA ARG A 477 18.98 -4.47 -6.19
C ARG A 477 17.78 -5.40 -6.19
N THR A 478 18.01 -6.66 -5.90
CA THR A 478 16.97 -7.70 -5.87
C THR A 478 16.92 -8.33 -4.49
N TYR A 479 15.72 -8.53 -3.98
CA TYR A 479 15.46 -9.06 -2.66
C TYR A 479 14.37 -10.12 -2.75
N ASP A 480 14.58 -11.19 -2.01
CA ASP A 480 13.54 -12.20 -1.80
C ASP A 480 12.74 -11.88 -0.52
N ILE A 481 13.31 -11.13 0.43
CA ILE A 481 12.70 -10.81 1.73
C ILE A 481 12.41 -9.31 1.84
N ILE A 482 11.17 -8.95 2.22
CA ILE A 482 10.70 -7.56 2.23
C ILE A 482 11.45 -6.68 3.25
N TYR A 483 11.85 -7.23 4.40
CA TYR A 483 12.63 -6.50 5.40
C TYR A 483 13.99 -6.06 4.88
N ASN A 484 14.70 -6.93 4.16
CA ASN A 484 15.99 -6.59 3.56
C ASN A 484 15.86 -5.44 2.55
N LEU A 485 14.73 -5.39 1.83
CA LEU A 485 14.42 -4.29 0.93
C LEU A 485 14.20 -2.99 1.72
N ILE A 486 13.34 -3.02 2.74
CA ILE A 486 13.01 -1.85 3.58
C ILE A 486 14.28 -1.29 4.24
N ASP A 487 15.07 -2.15 4.87
CA ASP A 487 16.30 -1.77 5.58
C ASP A 487 17.32 -1.15 4.63
N ASP A 488 17.48 -1.71 3.44
CA ASP A 488 18.45 -1.22 2.47
C ASP A 488 17.99 0.08 1.81
N VAL A 489 16.68 0.28 1.62
CA VAL A 489 16.11 1.58 1.23
C VAL A 489 16.35 2.62 2.33
N ALA A 490 16.09 2.27 3.59
CA ALA A 490 16.33 3.16 4.72
C ALA A 490 17.81 3.54 4.86
N ASN A 491 18.72 2.59 4.67
CA ASN A 491 20.16 2.84 4.67
C ASN A 491 20.61 3.70 3.48
N SER A 492 20.03 3.49 2.30
CA SER A 492 20.32 4.28 1.11
C SER A 492 19.86 5.73 1.28
N ALA A 493 18.68 5.94 1.89
CA ALA A 493 18.20 7.26 2.27
C ALA A 493 19.11 7.93 3.32
N LYS A 494 19.57 7.21 4.35
CA LYS A 494 20.52 7.76 5.34
C LYS A 494 21.85 8.19 4.72
N ASN A 495 22.35 7.46 3.72
CA ASN A 495 23.61 7.79 3.04
C ASN A 495 23.51 9.06 2.18
N LEU A 496 22.30 9.54 1.86
CA LEU A 496 22.10 10.81 1.15
C LEU A 496 22.26 12.03 2.06
N LEU A 497 22.19 11.85 3.37
CA LEU A 497 22.41 12.92 4.35
C LEU A 497 23.91 13.20 4.48
N GLU A 498 24.36 14.38 4.02
CA GLU A 498 25.73 14.83 4.31
C GLU A 498 25.86 15.13 5.82
N PRO A 499 26.93 14.68 6.50
CA PRO A 499 27.12 15.03 7.91
C PRO A 499 27.39 16.53 8.04
N GLU A 500 26.57 17.23 8.84
CA GLU A 500 26.76 18.65 9.14
C GLU A 500 28.14 18.89 9.75
N LYS A 501 28.92 19.75 9.09
CA LYS A 501 30.23 20.20 9.55
C LYS A 501 30.04 21.40 10.48
N ILE A 502 30.08 21.17 11.78
CA ILE A 502 29.94 22.24 12.78
C ILE A 502 31.34 22.80 13.08
N SER A 503 31.48 24.13 12.97
CA SER A 503 32.69 24.83 13.42
C SER A 503 32.61 25.08 14.92
N VAL A 504 33.52 24.48 15.69
CA VAL A 504 33.61 24.68 17.15
C VAL A 504 34.79 25.60 17.42
N VAL A 505 34.51 26.77 17.99
CA VAL A 505 35.55 27.73 18.42
C VAL A 505 36.30 27.15 19.62
N LEU A 506 37.63 27.11 19.52
CA LEU A 506 38.55 26.58 20.53
C LEU A 506 39.15 27.67 21.43
N GLY A 507 39.29 28.90 20.93
CA GLY A 507 39.84 30.02 21.70
C GLY A 507 40.18 31.25 20.87
N HIS A 508 40.55 32.33 21.56
CA HIS A 508 40.87 33.63 20.98
C HIS A 508 42.26 34.13 21.40
N ALA A 509 42.97 34.80 20.49
CA ALA A 509 44.26 35.43 20.79
C ALA A 509 44.36 36.84 20.17
N ASN A 510 44.87 37.81 20.92
CA ASN A 510 45.11 39.17 20.43
C ASN A 510 46.49 39.29 19.81
N ILE A 511 46.58 39.97 18.66
CA ILE A 511 47.86 40.37 18.06
C ILE A 511 48.40 41.59 18.79
N LEU A 512 49.55 41.42 19.43
CA LEU A 512 50.24 42.48 20.18
C LEU A 512 51.34 43.13 19.35
N GLU A 513 52.08 42.35 18.57
CA GLU A 513 53.15 42.83 17.71
C GLU A 513 53.21 42.01 16.42
N VAL A 514 53.74 42.60 15.35
CA VAL A 514 53.91 41.93 14.07
C VAL A 514 55.40 41.91 13.72
N PHE A 515 55.95 40.71 13.62
CA PHE A 515 57.34 40.48 13.28
C PHE A 515 57.48 40.17 11.80
N SER A 516 58.45 40.78 11.12
CA SER A 516 58.80 40.42 9.74
C SER A 516 59.97 39.45 9.73
N ARG A 517 59.79 38.29 9.07
CA ARG A 517 60.85 37.30 8.85
C ARG A 517 61.21 37.29 7.35
N GLY A 518 62.27 38.02 6.99
CA GLY A 518 62.66 38.21 5.59
C GLY A 518 61.81 39.25 4.85
N LYS A 519 61.80 39.21 3.50
CA LYS A 519 61.09 40.21 2.66
C LYS A 519 59.60 39.89 2.41
N ARG A 520 59.11 38.69 2.72
CA ARG A 520 57.74 38.23 2.36
C ARG A 520 56.94 37.58 3.48
N GLU A 521 57.53 37.16 4.60
CA GLU A 521 56.77 36.49 5.68
C GLU A 521 56.56 37.47 6.86
N LYS A 522 55.30 37.64 7.29
CA LYS A 522 54.96 38.30 8.56
C LYS A 522 54.47 37.25 9.57
N ILE A 523 54.85 37.42 10.82
CA ILE A 523 54.51 36.56 11.96
C ILE A 523 53.74 37.43 12.95
N ALA A 524 52.55 36.99 13.34
CA ALA A 524 51.78 37.63 14.40
C ALA A 524 52.31 37.18 15.76
N GLY A 525 52.84 38.11 16.55
CA GLY A 525 53.09 37.94 17.97
C GLY A 525 51.80 38.11 18.74
N VAL A 526 51.29 37.02 19.29
CA VAL A 526 49.96 36.97 19.90
C VAL A 526 50.01 36.58 21.36
N ARG A 527 48.99 36.99 22.10
CA ARG A 527 48.70 36.49 23.45
C ARG A 527 47.30 35.89 23.48
N VAL A 528 47.20 34.65 23.95
CA VAL A 528 45.91 33.94 24.07
C VAL A 528 45.10 34.58 25.20
N ILE A 529 43.86 34.96 24.90
CA ILE A 529 42.90 35.61 25.81
C ILE A 529 42.09 34.55 26.55
N ASP A 530 41.61 33.57 25.80
CA ASP A 530 40.78 32.48 26.29
C ASP A 530 40.90 31.26 25.37
N GLY A 531 40.62 30.09 25.95
CA GLY A 531 40.66 28.83 25.23
C GLY A 531 42.07 28.34 24.90
N LEU A 532 42.17 27.61 23.80
CA LEU A 532 43.36 26.89 23.37
C LEU A 532 43.58 27.07 21.87
N MET A 533 44.74 27.59 21.49
CA MET A 533 45.13 27.69 20.08
C MET A 533 45.83 26.40 19.67
N LYS A 534 45.18 25.57 18.84
CA LYS A 534 45.78 24.34 18.29
C LYS A 534 46.31 24.56 16.88
N ARG A 535 47.53 24.07 16.60
CA ARG A 535 48.14 24.12 15.27
C ARG A 535 47.38 23.32 14.21
N SER A 536 46.68 22.26 14.61
CA SER A 536 45.89 21.41 13.70
C SER A 536 44.55 22.04 13.27
N GLY A 537 44.13 23.14 13.92
CA GLY A 537 42.88 23.84 13.61
C GLY A 537 43.02 24.86 12.48
N ARG A 538 41.92 25.56 12.21
CA ARG A 538 41.88 26.75 11.35
C ARG A 538 41.79 28.01 12.20
N MET A 539 42.17 29.15 11.62
CA MET A 539 42.08 30.44 12.28
C MET A 539 41.39 31.46 11.39
N ARG A 540 40.50 32.24 12.01
CA ARG A 540 39.89 33.45 11.45
C ARG A 540 40.55 34.67 12.07
N ILE A 541 40.77 35.69 11.24
CA ILE A 541 41.28 36.99 11.66
C ILE A 541 40.11 37.96 11.71
N LEU A 542 39.86 38.52 12.89
CA LEU A 542 38.79 39.47 13.17
C LEU A 542 39.40 40.85 13.44
N ARG A 543 38.95 41.87 12.71
CA ARG A 543 39.29 43.28 12.97
C ARG A 543 38.03 44.05 13.26
N SER A 544 37.97 44.69 14.42
CA SER A 544 36.76 45.41 14.88
C SER A 544 35.48 44.56 14.85
N GLY A 545 35.61 43.23 14.94
CA GLY A 545 34.51 42.27 14.90
C GLY A 545 34.14 41.71 13.52
N GLU A 546 34.78 42.16 12.44
CA GLU A 546 34.56 41.62 11.09
C GLU A 546 35.66 40.64 10.67
N GLU A 547 35.28 39.54 10.01
CA GLU A 547 36.20 38.53 9.49
C GLU A 547 36.89 39.03 8.23
N ILE A 548 38.22 39.18 8.31
CA ILE A 548 39.06 39.59 7.17
C ILE A 548 39.56 38.36 6.40
N PHE A 549 39.92 37.29 7.11
CA PHE A 549 40.61 36.16 6.50
C PHE A 549 40.41 34.86 7.29
N ASP A 550 40.22 33.76 6.56
CA ASP A 550 40.17 32.38 7.07
C ASP A 550 41.32 31.57 6.47
N GLY A 551 42.13 30.95 7.31
CA GLY A 551 43.30 30.21 6.83
C GLY A 551 43.79 29.10 7.75
N ALA A 552 44.62 28.22 7.19
CA ALA A 552 45.32 27.19 7.94
C ALA A 552 46.61 27.75 8.57
N ILE A 553 47.02 27.17 9.70
CA ILE A 553 48.20 27.61 10.44
C ILE A 553 49.46 26.94 9.87
N THR A 554 50.37 27.73 9.34
CA THR A 554 51.66 27.23 8.79
C THR A 554 52.65 26.91 9.91
N SER A 555 52.78 27.81 10.89
CA SER A 555 53.74 27.69 11.99
C SER A 555 53.18 28.30 13.28
N MET A 556 53.42 27.61 14.39
CA MET A 556 53.12 28.08 15.75
C MET A 556 54.35 27.85 16.63
N LYS A 557 54.83 28.92 17.26
CA LYS A 557 56.03 28.90 18.10
C LYS A 557 55.81 29.60 19.43
N HIS A 558 56.37 29.04 20.49
CA HIS A 558 56.56 29.75 21.75
C HIS A 558 58.04 30.08 21.87
N LEU A 559 58.39 31.37 21.91
CA LEU A 559 59.78 31.84 21.91
C LEU A 559 60.59 31.31 20.70
N LYS A 560 61.38 30.25 20.89
CA LYS A 560 62.21 29.62 19.85
C LYS A 560 61.76 28.21 19.46
N GLU A 561 60.83 27.62 20.21
CA GLU A 561 60.41 26.22 20.03
C GLU A 561 59.09 26.12 19.26
N ASN A 562 58.96 25.10 18.41
CA ASN A 562 57.70 24.80 17.74
C ASN A 562 56.77 24.11 18.74
N VAL A 563 55.56 24.66 18.90
CA VAL A 563 54.54 24.12 19.80
C VAL A 563 53.31 23.71 18.99
N ASN A 564 52.63 22.66 19.45
CA ASN A 564 51.40 22.20 18.83
C ASN A 564 50.17 22.95 19.38
N GLU A 565 50.28 23.50 20.59
CA GLU A 565 49.19 24.15 21.29
C GLU A 565 49.71 25.33 22.11
N LEU A 566 48.95 26.44 22.16
CA LEU A 566 49.18 27.57 23.07
C LEU A 566 47.97 27.71 24.00
N ALA A 567 48.21 27.60 25.30
CA ALA A 567 47.19 27.71 26.34
C ALA A 567 46.92 29.18 26.70
N ASN A 568 45.84 29.40 27.47
CA ASN A 568 45.44 30.73 27.92
C ASN A 568 46.58 31.48 28.65
N ASN A 569 46.70 32.79 28.40
CA ASN A 569 47.74 33.70 28.87
C ASN A 569 49.18 33.41 28.39
N PHE A 570 49.38 32.42 27.52
CA PHE A 570 50.68 32.24 26.87
C PHE A 570 50.81 33.15 25.65
N GLU A 571 52.04 33.58 25.40
CA GLU A 571 52.43 34.34 24.22
C GLU A 571 53.03 33.42 23.17
N GLY A 572 52.86 33.74 21.89
CA GLY A 572 53.42 32.93 20.83
C GLY A 572 53.49 33.66 19.50
N GLY A 573 54.28 33.13 18.57
CA GLY A 573 54.31 33.55 17.19
C GLY A 573 53.46 32.61 16.34
N ILE A 574 52.46 33.15 15.67
CA ILE A 574 51.58 32.41 14.74
C ILE A 574 51.77 32.95 13.33
N MET A 575 51.83 32.03 12.37
CA MET A 575 51.87 32.33 10.94
C MET A 575 50.74 31.58 10.25
N ILE A 576 49.87 32.32 9.57
CA ILE A 576 48.74 31.80 8.78
C ILE A 576 49.12 31.78 7.30
N ASP A 577 48.73 30.72 6.59
CA ASP A 577 49.04 30.55 5.18
C ASP A 577 48.30 31.59 4.33
N GLY A 578 49.00 32.22 3.40
CA GLY A 578 48.44 33.21 2.46
C GLY A 578 48.09 34.58 3.04
N PHE A 579 48.26 34.84 4.35
CA PHE A 579 47.96 36.14 4.96
C PHE A 579 49.21 36.89 5.43
N HIS A 580 49.29 38.17 5.05
CA HIS A 580 50.45 39.03 5.30
C HIS A 580 50.09 40.39 5.89
N ASP A 581 48.82 40.69 6.16
CA ASP A 581 48.38 42.04 6.56
C ASP A 581 47.86 42.11 8.00
N TYR A 582 48.68 41.59 8.93
CA TYR A 582 48.39 41.66 10.37
C TYR A 582 48.51 43.10 10.87
N GLU A 583 47.54 43.54 11.66
CA GLU A 583 47.58 44.80 12.42
C GLU A 583 47.57 44.54 13.92
N ILE A 584 48.13 45.48 14.69
CA ILE A 584 48.12 45.42 16.15
C ILE A 584 46.68 45.70 16.62
N GLY A 585 46.12 44.78 17.41
CA GLY A 585 44.74 44.85 17.89
C GLY A 585 43.76 43.93 17.16
N ASP A 586 44.18 43.22 16.11
CA ASP A 586 43.38 42.16 15.49
C ASP A 586 43.24 40.96 16.45
N VAL A 587 42.10 40.25 16.37
CA VAL A 587 41.79 39.05 17.15
C VAL A 587 41.89 37.83 16.24
N LEU A 588 42.64 36.82 16.65
CA LEU A 588 42.67 35.51 16.02
C LEU A 588 41.70 34.57 16.74
N GLU A 589 40.70 34.07 16.03
CA GLU A 589 39.76 33.06 16.52
C GLU A 589 40.16 31.68 15.96
N ALA A 590 40.53 30.75 16.84
CA ALA A 590 40.80 29.37 16.45
C ALA A 590 39.52 28.54 16.46
N TYR A 591 39.29 27.76 15.41
CA TYR A 591 38.18 26.82 15.37
C TYR A 591 38.59 25.48 14.73
N GLU A 592 37.85 24.44 15.09
CA GLU A 592 38.00 23.10 14.54
C GLU A 592 36.68 22.67 13.89
N ILE A 593 36.77 22.06 12.71
CA ILE A 593 35.61 21.49 12.03
C ILE A 593 35.41 20.10 12.61
N ARG A 594 34.35 19.91 13.39
CA ARG A 594 33.94 18.59 13.87
C ARG A 594 32.80 18.08 13.01
N GLN A 595 32.88 16.80 12.64
CA GLN A 595 31.75 16.07 12.08
C GLN A 595 30.84 15.68 13.24
N ASN A 596 29.59 16.12 13.22
CA ASN A 596 28.59 15.47 14.05
C ASN A 596 28.36 14.07 13.46
N LYS A 597 28.44 13.05 14.31
CA LYS A 597 28.30 11.65 13.89
C LYS A 597 26.87 11.18 13.98
#